data_AF-A0A2A9NX15-F1
#
_entry.id   AF-A0A2A9NX15-F1
#
_cell.length_a   1.000
_cell.length_b   1.000
_cell.length_c   1.000
_cell.angle_alpha   90.00
_cell.angle_beta   90.00
_cell.angle_gamma   90.00
#
_symmetry.space_group_name_H-M   'P 1'
#
loop_
_entity.id
_entity.type
_entity.pdbx_description
1 polymer ?
#
loop_
_entity_poly.entity_id
_entity_poly.type
_entity_poly.pdbx_seq_one_letter_code
_entity_poly.pdbx_strand_id
1 'polypeptide(L)' 'MPNFTIRKDFQERYCVDRRHIYDYFHSRGLRVAKEDKHNNLLRGRLLKAQ' A
#
# COMPACT_ATOMS: atom_id res chain seq x y z
N MET A 1 -0.30 3.35 -4.36
CA MET A 1 0.42 3.33 -3.07
C MET A 1 1.62 2.40 -3.15
N PRO A 2 2.83 2.76 -2.68
CA PRO A 2 3.96 1.83 -2.61
C PRO A 2 3.74 0.70 -1.60
N ASN A 3 4.41 -0.44 -1.82
CA ASN A 3 4.34 -1.60 -0.94
C ASN A 3 4.93 -1.32 0.45
N PHE A 4 4.72 -2.25 1.39
CA PHE A 4 5.20 -2.09 2.76
C PHE A 4 6.74 -1.99 2.85
N THR A 5 7.45 -2.81 2.09
CA THR A 5 8.93 -2.83 2.08
C THR A 5 9.51 -1.47 1.73
N ILE A 6 8.99 -0.82 0.68
CA ILE A 6 9.41 0.53 0.30
C ILE A 6 9.08 1.54 1.41
N ARG A 7 7.86 1.50 1.97
CA ARG A 7 7.49 2.40 3.07
C ARG A 7 8.39 2.22 4.30
N LYS A 8 8.80 0.99 4.61
CA LYS A 8 9.72 0.68 5.70
C LYS A 8 11.13 1.22 5.42
N ASP A 9 11.64 1.03 4.21
CA ASP A 9 12.92 1.60 3.78
C ASP A 9 12.94 3.13 3.94
N PHE A 10 11.87 3.82 3.51
CA PHE A 10 11.75 5.27 3.70
C PHE A 10 11.75 5.67 5.18
N GLN A 11 11.06 4.91 6.03
CA GLN A 11 11.02 5.15 7.48
C GLN A 11 12.42 5.01 8.10
N GLU A 12 13.17 3.96 7.76
CA GLU A 12 14.52 3.71 8.30
C GLU A 12 15.56 4.68 7.72
N ARG A 13 15.47 4.98 6.43
CA ARG A 13 16.44 5.80 5.70
C ARG A 13 16.35 7.29 6.03
N TYR A 14 15.14 7.79 6.23
CA TYR A 14 14.89 9.22 6.47
C TYR A 14 14.40 9.52 7.89
N CYS A 15 14.29 8.50 8.75
CA CYS A 15 13.79 8.61 10.13
C CYS A 15 12.43 9.35 10.20
N VAL A 16 11.55 9.10 9.22
CA VAL A 16 10.26 9.78 9.11
C VAL A 16 9.14 8.90 9.66
N ASP A 17 8.22 9.52 10.41
CA ASP A 17 7.03 8.81 10.87
C ASP A 17 6.19 8.32 9.67
N ARG A 18 5.57 7.14 9.84
CA ARG A 18 4.71 6.52 8.83
C ARG A 18 3.66 7.49 8.29
N ARG A 19 3.13 8.40 9.12
CA ARG A 19 2.09 9.35 8.73
C ARG A 19 2.56 10.30 7.63
N HIS A 20 3.79 10.82 7.72
CA HIS A 20 4.36 11.68 6.69
C HIS A 20 4.53 10.94 5.37
N ILE A 21 4.85 9.65 5.41
CA ILE A 21 4.95 8.79 4.23
C ILE A 21 3.57 8.70 3.53
N TYR A 22 2.50 8.48 4.30
CA TYR A 22 1.13 8.45 3.77
C TYR A 22 0.72 9.80 3.16
N ASP A 23 0.90 10.90 3.89
CA ASP A 23 0.57 12.25 3.43
C ASP A 23 1.33 12.63 2.16
N TYR A 24 2.62 12.30 2.08
CA TYR A 24 3.44 12.53 0.88
C TYR A 24 2.91 11.77 -0.34
N PHE A 25 2.64 10.46 -0.22
CA PHE A 25 2.09 9.71 -1.35
C PHE A 25 0.66 10.13 -1.70
N HIS A 26 -0.15 10.52 -0.71
CA HIS A 26 -1.51 11.00 -0.94
C HIS A 26 -1.56 12.35 -1.64
N SER A 27 -0.69 13.30 -1.27
CA SER A 27 -0.57 14.61 -1.93
C SER A 27 -0.14 14.50 -3.40
N ARG A 28 0.57 13.42 -3.76
CA ARG A 28 1.00 13.11 -5.14
C ARG A 28 -0.02 12.27 -5.92
N GLY A 29 -1.23 12.05 -5.38
CA GLY A 29 -2.29 11.27 -6.01
C GLY A 29 -2.09 9.75 -5.96
N LEU A 30 -1.00 9.26 -5.35
CA LEU A 30 -0.68 7.84 -5.19
C LEU A 30 -1.44 7.22 -4.02
N ARG A 31 -2.77 7.29 -4.06
CA ARG A 31 -3.63 6.67 -3.05
C ARG A 31 -3.59 5.14 -3.14
N VAL A 32 -4.00 4.47 -2.08
CA VAL A 32 -4.29 3.04 -2.12
C VAL A 32 -5.49 2.88 -3.06
N ALA A 33 -5.28 2.30 -4.24
CA ALA A 33 -6.37 1.95 -5.13
C ALA A 33 -7.26 0.93 -4.40
N LYS A 34 -8.59 1.08 -4.51
CA LYS A 34 -9.56 0.16 -3.89
C LYS A 34 -9.37 -1.29 -4.38
N GLU A 35 -8.79 -1.44 -5.57
CA GLU A 35 -8.44 -2.71 -6.22
C GLU A 35 -7.15 -3.35 -5.67
N ASP A 36 -6.26 -2.55 -5.07
CA ASP A 36 -5.01 -3.00 -4.44
C ASP A 36 -5.21 -3.32 -2.94
N LYS A 37 -6.48 -3.46 -2.50
CA LYS A 37 -6.78 -3.85 -1.13
C LYS A 37 -6.17 -5.20 -0.76
N HIS A 38 -5.80 -6.03 -1.74
CA HIS A 38 -5.26 -7.34 -1.48
C HIS A 38 -4.67 -8.01 -2.75
N ASN A 39 -3.37 -8.32 -2.70
CA ASN A 39 -2.88 -9.54 -3.36
C ASN A 39 -3.52 -10.82 -2.73
N ASN A 40 -4.36 -10.69 -1.68
CA ASN A 40 -5.32 -11.72 -1.24
C ASN A 40 -6.64 -11.75 -2.05
N LEU A 41 -6.91 -10.84 -3.00
CA LEU A 41 -8.20 -10.84 -3.73
C LEU A 41 -8.24 -11.94 -4.81
N LEU A 42 -7.08 -12.44 -5.24
CA LEU A 42 -6.98 -13.63 -6.10
C LEU A 42 -7.56 -14.87 -5.41
N ARG A 43 -7.49 -14.96 -4.08
CA ARG A 43 -8.08 -16.08 -3.32
C ARG A 43 -9.61 -15.99 -3.20
N GLY A 44 -10.17 -14.79 -3.28
CA GLY A 44 -11.62 -14.56 -3.16
C GLY A 44 -12.41 -14.79 -4.45
N ARG A 45 -11.81 -14.61 -5.63
CA ARG A 45 -12.50 -14.87 -6.91
C ARG A 45 -12.50 -16.36 -7.32
N LEU A 46 -11.52 -17.14 -6.88
CA LEU A 46 -11.46 -18.58 -7.16
C LEU A 46 -12.43 -19.42 -6.31
N LEU A 47 -12.83 -18.96 -5.12
CA LEU A 47 -13.74 -19.67 -4.21
C LEU A 47 -15.24 -19.44 -4.47
N LYS A 48 -15.60 -18.55 -5.40
CA LYS A 48 -17.01 -18.29 -5.78
C LYS A 48 -17.39 -18.92 -7.13
N ALA A 49 -16.53 -19.78 -7.68
CA ALA A 49 -16.75 -20.49 -8.93
C ALA A 49 -16.65 -22.02 -8.76
N GLN A 50 -17.18 -22.55 -7.65
CA GLN A 50 -17.50 -23.97 -7.45
C GLN A 50 -18.90 -24.10 -6.89
#